data_AF-A0A5K1E5J6-F1
#
_entry.id   AF-A0A5K1E5J6-F1
#
_cell.length_a   1.000
_cell.length_b   1.000
_cell.length_c   1.000
_cell.angle_alpha   90.00
_cell.angle_beta   90.00
_cell.angle_gamma   90.00
#
_symmetry.space_group_name_H-M   'P 1'
#
loop_
_entity.id
_entity.type
_entity.pdbx_description
1 polymer ?
#
loop_
_entity_poly.entity_id
_entity_poly.type
_entity_poly.pdbx_seq_one_letter_code
_entity_poly.pdbx_strand_id
1 'polypeptide(L)'
;NMVPVPIIVIYLKRFASFLAQRNTSASLLLDRIFKRAREKAGPVEEFQWLGLMLFVAVPFPGTGAWTGAIIASILDMPFWPAVTANFIGVVLAGLLVNLLVNLGLKYAVATGLGLFFVSTAMWRFLRMIKKTLHSR
;
A
#
# COMPACT_ATOMS: atom_id res chain seq x y z
N ASN A 1 7.54 8.96 -9.06
CA ASN A 1 6.65 8.29 -8.08
C ASN A 1 5.42 9.09 -7.70
N MET A 2 5.51 10.40 -7.40
CA MET A 2 4.37 11.12 -6.83
C MET A 2 3.40 11.76 -7.82
N VAL A 3 3.85 12.13 -9.02
CA VAL A 3 3.03 12.78 -10.07
C VAL A 3 1.68 12.09 -10.34
N PRO A 4 1.59 10.74 -10.43
CA PRO A 4 0.31 10.08 -10.69
C PRO A 4 -0.59 9.95 -9.45
N VAL A 5 -0.09 10.17 -8.23
CA VAL A 5 -0.88 9.94 -7.01
C VAL A 5 -2.07 10.90 -6.89
N PRO A 6 -1.91 12.23 -7.02
CA PRO A 6 -3.05 13.14 -7.00
C PRO A 6 -4.10 12.80 -8.07
N ILE A 7 -3.62 12.40 -9.25
CA ILE A 7 -4.47 12.05 -10.39
C ILE A 7 -5.26 10.77 -10.06
N ILE A 8 -4.60 9.73 -9.57
CA ILE A 8 -5.28 8.47 -9.22
C ILE A 8 -6.29 8.70 -8.10
N VAL A 9 -5.92 9.41 -7.03
CA VAL A 9 -6.82 9.65 -5.88
C VAL A 9 -8.09 10.38 -6.28
N ILE A 10 -8.02 11.33 -7.22
CA ILE A 10 -9.19 12.10 -7.67
C ILE A 10 -9.98 11.36 -8.76
N TYR A 11 -9.29 10.83 -9.77
CA TYR A 11 -9.93 10.38 -11.00
C TYR A 11 -10.22 8.89 -11.03
N LEU A 12 -9.57 8.05 -10.21
CA LEU A 12 -9.74 6.60 -10.30
C LEU A 12 -11.17 6.17 -10.02
N LYS A 13 -11.84 6.78 -9.02
CA LYS A 13 -13.23 6.47 -8.69
C LYS A 13 -14.18 6.83 -9.84
N ARG A 14 -14.04 8.05 -10.38
CA ARG A 14 -14.87 8.55 -11.49
C ARG A 14 -14.65 7.77 -12.78
N PHE A 15 -13.40 7.41 -13.06
CA PHE A 15 -13.04 6.60 -14.20
C PHE A 15 -13.53 5.15 -14.04
N ALA A 16 -13.36 4.56 -12.86
CA ALA A 16 -13.83 3.20 -12.57
C ALA A 16 -15.35 3.08 -12.67
N SER A 17 -16.12 4.03 -12.11
CA SER A 17 -17.58 4.05 -12.24
C SER A 17 -18.03 4.24 -13.69
N PHE A 18 -17.32 5.08 -14.45
CA PHE A 18 -17.61 5.32 -15.87
C PHE A 18 -17.33 4.09 -16.74
N LEU A 19 -16.19 3.41 -16.51
CA LEU A 19 -15.85 2.17 -17.20
C LEU A 19 -16.81 1.03 -16.84
N ALA A 20 -17.21 0.94 -15.58
CA ALA A 20 -18.14 -0.07 -15.11
C ALA A 20 -19.53 0.05 -15.75
N GLN A 21 -19.98 1.27 -16.06
CA GLN A 21 -21.25 1.50 -16.76
C GLN A 21 -21.18 1.23 -18.27
N ARG A 22 -19.99 1.33 -18.88
CA ARG A 22 -19.83 1.23 -20.35
C ARG A 22 -19.51 -0.17 -20.83
N ASN A 23 -18.79 -0.99 -20.07
CA ASN A 23 -18.25 -2.24 -20.59
C ASN A 23 -18.06 -3.35 -19.51
N THR A 24 -18.80 -4.46 -19.64
CA THR A 24 -18.80 -5.57 -18.66
C THR A 24 -17.45 -6.28 -18.55
N SER A 25 -16.65 -6.33 -19.61
CA SER A 25 -15.30 -6.91 -19.56
C SER A 25 -14.31 -6.01 -18.79
N ALA A 26 -14.50 -4.69 -18.85
CA ALA A 26 -13.66 -3.73 -18.15
C ALA A 26 -13.99 -3.67 -16.66
N SER A 27 -15.27 -3.81 -16.28
CA SER A 27 -15.66 -3.94 -14.88
C SER A 27 -15.06 -5.19 -14.23
N LEU A 28 -15.06 -6.34 -14.91
CA LEU A 28 -14.42 -7.57 -14.41
C LEU A 28 -12.90 -7.42 -14.17
N LEU A 29 -12.20 -6.67 -15.03
CA LEU A 29 -10.77 -6.38 -14.84
C LEU A 29 -10.54 -5.43 -13.67
N LEU A 30 -11.33 -4.36 -13.57
CA LEU A 30 -11.28 -3.42 -12.46
C LEU A 30 -11.59 -4.13 -11.13
N ASP A 31 -12.59 -4.99 -11.09
CA ASP A 31 -12.96 -5.78 -9.91
C ASP A 31 -11.82 -6.71 -9.49
N ARG A 32 -11.10 -7.33 -10.42
CA ARG A 32 -9.90 -8.12 -10.08
C ARG A 32 -8.79 -7.26 -9.48
N ILE A 33 -8.54 -6.08 -10.04
CA ILE A 33 -7.51 -5.16 -9.54
C ILE A 33 -7.91 -4.64 -8.16
N PHE A 34 -9.16 -4.22 -7.99
CA PHE A 34 -9.72 -3.74 -6.74
C PHE A 34 -9.76 -4.83 -5.68
N LYS A 35 -10.13 -6.06 -6.04
CA LYS A 35 -10.09 -7.21 -5.11
C LYS A 35 -8.66 -7.46 -4.61
N ARG A 36 -7.67 -7.49 -5.50
CA ARG A 36 -6.25 -7.64 -5.13
C ARG A 36 -5.74 -6.47 -4.28
N ALA A 37 -6.13 -5.25 -4.60
CA ALA A 37 -5.77 -4.08 -3.83
C ALA A 37 -6.43 -4.09 -2.44
N ARG A 38 -7.69 -4.53 -2.34
CA ARG A 38 -8.42 -4.69 -1.08
C ARG A 38 -7.86 -5.79 -0.19
N GLU A 39 -7.44 -6.91 -0.77
CA GLU A 39 -6.70 -7.97 -0.06
C GLU A 39 -5.38 -7.44 0.55
N LYS A 40 -4.72 -6.49 -0.12
CA LYS A 40 -3.51 -5.82 0.39
C LYS A 40 -3.81 -4.62 1.30
N ALA A 41 -5.04 -4.11 1.28
CA ALA A 41 -5.47 -2.93 2.02
C ALA A 41 -5.90 -3.24 3.45
N GLY A 42 -6.04 -4.50 3.87
CA GLY A 42 -6.49 -4.84 5.24
C GLY A 42 -5.77 -4.06 6.36
N PRO A 43 -4.42 -4.02 6.39
CA PRO A 43 -3.67 -3.21 7.37
C PRO A 43 -3.78 -1.69 7.14
N VAL A 44 -4.11 -1.27 5.90
CA VAL A 44 -4.29 0.15 5.53
C VAL A 44 -5.66 0.66 5.94
N GLU A 45 -6.69 -0.18 5.90
CA GLU A 45 -8.06 0.14 6.27
C GLU A 45 -8.17 0.47 7.77
N GLU A 46 -7.46 -0.27 8.62
CA GLU A 46 -7.47 -0.08 10.07
C GLU A 46 -6.72 1.19 10.51
N PHE A 47 -5.59 1.51 9.87
CA PHE A 47 -4.72 2.63 10.28
C PHE A 47 -4.73 3.83 9.32
N GLN A 48 -5.58 3.78 8.29
CA GLN A 48 -5.73 4.75 7.21
C GLN A 48 -4.41 5.41 6.78
N TRP A 49 -4.16 6.63 7.25
CA TRP A 49 -2.98 7.42 6.89
C TRP A 49 -1.65 6.75 7.27
N LEU A 50 -1.55 6.23 8.50
CA LEU A 50 -0.35 5.52 8.97
C LEU A 50 -0.17 4.19 8.22
N GLY A 51 -1.25 3.44 8.03
CA GLY A 51 -1.22 2.18 7.30
C GLY A 51 -0.78 2.37 5.85
N LEU A 52 -1.28 3.41 5.19
CA LEU A 52 -0.92 3.75 3.82
C LEU A 52 0.53 4.21 3.70
N MET A 53 0.98 5.06 4.63
CA MET A 53 2.37 5.51 4.67
C MET A 53 3.32 4.32 4.83
N LEU A 54 3.07 3.43 5.79
CA LEU A 54 3.90 2.25 6.03
C LEU A 54 3.86 1.30 4.83
N PHE A 55 2.70 1.09 4.22
CA PHE A 55 2.56 0.29 3.01
C PHE A 55 3.45 0.80 1.86
N VAL A 56 3.53 2.12 1.68
CA VAL A 56 4.34 2.76 0.64
C VAL A 56 5.83 2.81 1.02
N ALA A 57 6.14 2.92 2.31
CA ALA A 57 7.50 2.98 2.83
C ALA A 57 8.28 1.67 2.67
N VAL A 58 7.59 0.53 2.68
CA VAL A 58 8.24 -0.77 2.52
C VAL A 58 8.58 -1.01 1.04
N PRO A 59 9.86 -1.21 0.68
CA PRO A 59 10.30 -1.37 -0.71
C PRO A 59 10.09 -2.82 -1.19
N PHE A 60 8.84 -3.26 -1.30
CA PHE A 60 8.49 -4.58 -1.85
C PHE A 60 8.01 -4.48 -3.31
N PRO A 61 8.18 -5.54 -4.11
CA PRO A 61 7.62 -5.58 -5.45
C PRO A 61 6.08 -5.51 -5.37
N GLY A 62 5.51 -4.45 -5.94
CA GLY A 62 4.07 -4.18 -5.95
C GLY A 62 3.56 -3.31 -4.80
N THR A 63 4.42 -2.85 -3.89
CA THR A 63 4.14 -1.71 -3.00
C THR A 63 4.69 -0.43 -3.60
N GLY A 64 4.14 0.72 -3.20
CA GLY A 64 4.58 2.03 -3.69
C GLY A 64 3.44 2.99 -3.96
N ALA A 65 3.79 4.21 -4.35
CA ALA A 65 2.86 5.34 -4.47
C ALA A 65 1.67 5.07 -5.41
N TRP A 66 1.86 4.32 -6.50
CA TRP A 66 0.79 4.02 -7.46
C TRP A 66 -0.24 3.04 -6.86
N THR A 67 0.24 1.94 -6.27
CA THR A 67 -0.61 0.97 -5.57
C THR A 67 -1.26 1.62 -4.34
N GLY A 68 -0.51 2.46 -3.61
CA GLY A 68 -1.02 3.21 -2.47
C GLY A 68 -2.12 4.19 -2.85
N ALA A 69 -1.99 4.90 -3.97
CA ALA A 69 -3.04 5.77 -4.48
C ALA A 69 -4.31 5.00 -4.88
N ILE A 70 -4.15 3.81 -5.48
CA ILE A 70 -5.28 2.92 -5.81
C ILE A 70 -5.97 2.45 -4.51
N ILE A 71 -5.20 1.99 -3.52
CA ILE A 71 -5.73 1.57 -2.22
C ILE A 71 -6.46 2.72 -1.52
N ALA A 72 -5.87 3.92 -1.50
CA ALA A 72 -6.49 5.10 -0.92
C ALA A 72 -7.82 5.47 -1.59
N SER A 73 -7.88 5.31 -2.92
CA SER A 73 -9.10 5.55 -3.69
C SER A 73 -10.19 4.51 -3.42
N ILE A 74 -9.81 3.24 -3.20
CA ILE A 74 -10.75 2.15 -2.85
C ILE A 74 -11.28 2.31 -1.43
N LEU A 75 -10.42 2.74 -0.50
CA LEU A 75 -10.77 2.99 0.90
C LEU A 75 -11.48 4.33 1.11
N ASP A 76 -11.80 5.05 0.03
CA ASP A 76 -12.43 6.38 0.06
C ASP A 76 -11.70 7.35 1.02
N MET A 77 -10.36 7.28 1.04
CA MET A 77 -9.55 8.17 1.86
C MET A 77 -9.63 9.61 1.34
N PRO A 78 -9.67 10.60 2.24
CA PRO A 78 -9.61 12.01 1.86
C PRO A 78 -8.31 12.34 1.12
N PHE A 79 -8.40 13.24 0.12
CA PHE A 79 -7.33 13.55 -0.82
C PHE A 79 -6.01 13.94 -0.15
N TRP A 80 -6.06 14.90 0.80
CA TRP A 80 -4.85 15.40 1.47
C TRP A 80 -4.16 14.34 2.32
N PRO A 81 -4.87 13.58 3.17
CA PRO A 81 -4.29 12.42 3.85
C PRO A 81 -3.71 11.37 2.91
N ALA A 82 -4.41 11.03 1.82
CA ALA A 82 -3.90 10.07 0.85
C ALA A 82 -2.58 10.53 0.20
N VAL A 83 -2.51 11.79 -0.24
CA VAL A 83 -1.31 12.35 -0.89
C VAL A 83 -0.16 12.47 0.11
N THR A 84 -0.41 12.99 1.31
CA THR A 84 0.64 13.16 2.34
C THR A 84 1.19 11.83 2.85
N ALA A 85 0.34 10.82 3.06
CA ALA A 85 0.78 9.48 3.45
C ALA A 85 1.68 8.85 2.37
N ASN A 86 1.27 8.92 1.09
CA ASN A 86 2.10 8.43 -0.01
C ASN A 86 3.42 9.20 -0.12
N PHE A 87 3.41 10.52 0.09
CA PHE A 87 4.61 11.35 0.03
C PHE A 87 5.63 10.97 1.11
N ILE A 88 5.20 10.89 2.36
CA ILE A 88 6.07 10.49 3.47
C ILE A 88 6.54 9.05 3.26
N GLY A 89 5.67 8.14 2.81
CA GLY A 89 6.05 6.78 2.48
C GLY A 89 7.15 6.70 1.41
N VAL A 90 7.05 7.48 0.33
CA VAL A 90 8.08 7.50 -0.72
C VAL A 90 9.42 8.05 -0.22
N VAL A 91 9.38 9.10 0.62
CA VAL A 91 10.59 9.65 1.24
C VAL A 91 11.25 8.62 2.15
N LEU A 92 10.46 7.93 2.99
CA LEU A 92 10.95 6.86 3.86
C LEU A 92 11.51 5.69 3.05
N ALA A 93 10.83 5.24 1.99
CA ALA A 93 11.34 4.20 1.10
C ALA A 93 12.68 4.61 0.47
N GLY A 94 12.80 5.86 0.03
CA GLY A 94 14.04 6.41 -0.53
C GLY A 94 15.17 6.44 0.49
N LEU A 95 14.90 6.87 1.73
CA LEU A 95 15.87 6.87 2.81
C LEU A 95 16.30 5.44 3.20
N LEU A 96 15.35 4.51 3.30
CA LEU A 96 15.62 3.10 3.59
C LEU A 96 16.48 2.46 2.51
N VAL A 97 16.14 2.67 1.23
CA VAL A 97 16.91 2.15 0.10
C VAL A 97 18.29 2.82 0.01
N ASN A 98 18.38 4.12 0.27
CA ASN A 98 19.67 4.82 0.28
C ASN A 98 20.58 4.28 1.39
N LEU A 99 20.06 4.13 2.60
CA LEU A 99 20.76 3.53 3.73
C LEU A 99 21.20 2.09 3.41
N LEU A 100 20.31 1.30 2.81
CA LEU A 100 20.58 -0.06 2.35
C LEU A 100 21.72 -0.16 1.35
N VAL A 101 21.74 0.74 0.37
CA VAL A 101 22.74 0.76 -0.69
C VAL A 101 24.08 1.31 -0.19
N ASN A 102 24.07 2.35 0.65
CA ASN A 102 25.29 2.94 1.21
C ASN A 102 25.99 2.03 2.24
N LEU A 103 25.24 1.23 3.00
CA LEU A 103 25.81 0.28 3.96
C LEU A 103 26.55 -0.89 3.28
N GLY A 104 26.41 -1.06 1.97
CA GLY A 104 27.21 -2.00 1.17
C GLY A 104 26.87 -3.48 1.44
N LEU A 105 27.36 -4.36 0.55
CA LEU A 105 27.09 -5.80 0.46
C LEU A 105 27.12 -6.59 1.79
N LYS A 106 27.78 -6.08 2.84
CA LYS A 106 27.88 -6.70 4.18
C LYS A 106 26.54 -6.79 4.91
N TYR A 107 25.63 -5.84 4.71
CA TYR A 107 24.32 -5.88 5.36
C TYR A 107 23.23 -6.49 4.49
N ALA A 108 23.49 -6.84 3.22
CA ALA A 108 22.49 -7.48 2.36
C ALA A 108 21.89 -8.76 2.98
N VAL A 109 22.70 -9.52 3.74
CA VAL A 109 22.24 -10.67 4.53
C VAL A 109 21.44 -10.22 5.75
N ALA A 110 21.86 -9.16 6.44
CA ALA A 110 21.17 -8.59 7.59
C ALA A 110 19.82 -7.95 7.24
N THR A 111 19.68 -7.30 6.07
CA THR A 111 18.40 -6.78 5.59
C THR A 111 17.55 -7.84 4.92
N GLY A 112 18.12 -8.87 4.31
CA GLY A 112 17.38 -10.08 3.97
C GLY A 112 16.74 -10.72 5.21
N LEU A 113 17.51 -10.85 6.29
CA LEU A 113 17.03 -11.31 7.60
C LEU A 113 16.03 -10.34 8.24
N GLY A 114 16.26 -9.04 8.14
CA GLY A 114 15.36 -8.00 8.65
C GLY A 114 14.01 -7.99 7.92
N LEU A 115 14.01 -8.07 6.59
CA LEU A 115 12.80 -8.20 5.78
C LEU A 115 12.07 -9.53 6.05
N PHE A 116 12.81 -10.61 6.28
CA PHE A 116 12.25 -11.90 6.68
C PHE A 116 11.60 -11.83 8.08
N PHE A 117 12.24 -11.15 9.03
CA PHE A 117 11.71 -10.93 10.38
C PHE A 117 10.51 -9.98 10.39
N VAL A 118 10.54 -8.90 9.60
CA VAL A 118 9.40 -7.99 9.43
C VAL A 118 8.22 -8.72 8.77
N SER A 119 8.48 -9.60 7.80
CA SER A 119 7.45 -10.46 7.20
C SER A 119 6.82 -11.42 8.21
N THR A 120 7.63 -12.12 9.00
CA THR A 120 7.14 -13.06 10.03
C THR A 120 6.49 -12.33 11.21
N ALA A 121 7.00 -11.18 11.62
CA ALA A 121 6.42 -10.31 12.64
C ALA A 121 5.07 -9.74 12.17
N MET A 122 4.96 -9.30 10.92
CA MET A 122 3.70 -8.84 10.34
C MET A 122 2.66 -9.97 10.35
N TRP A 123 3.03 -11.19 9.95
CA TRP A 123 2.13 -12.34 10.02
C TRP A 123 1.77 -12.79 11.44
N ARG A 124 2.63 -12.55 12.43
CA ARG A 124 2.33 -12.80 13.85
C ARG A 124 1.41 -11.73 14.43
N PHE A 125 1.66 -10.47 14.12
CA PHE A 125 0.87 -9.33 14.56
C PHE A 125 -0.56 -9.38 13.98
N LEU A 126 -0.68 -9.66 12.67
CA LEU A 126 -1.97 -9.86 12.01
C LEU A 126 -2.78 -11.03 12.61
N ARG A 127 -2.11 -12.14 12.98
CA ARG A 127 -2.78 -13.27 13.64
C ARG A 127 -3.20 -12.96 15.08
N MET A 128 -2.46 -12.11 15.76
CA MET A 128 -2.75 -11.67 17.13
C MET A 128 -3.98 -10.76 17.16
N ILE A 129 -4.07 -9.80 16.23
CA ILE A 129 -5.24 -8.94 16.06
C ILE A 129 -6.50 -9.76 15.71
N LYS A 130 -6.38 -10.73 14.78
CA LYS A 130 -7.49 -11.62 14.42
C LYS A 130 -8.05 -12.41 15.62
N LYS A 131 -7.19 -12.81 16.56
CA LYS A 131 -7.60 -13.52 17.79
C LYS A 131 -8.39 -12.63 18.74
N THR A 132 -8.00 -11.37 18.89
CA THR A 132 -8.67 -10.42 19.79
C THR A 132 -10.05 -9.99 19.25
N LEU A 133 -10.20 -9.91 17.93
CA LEU A 133 -11.47 -9.56 17.27
C LEU A 133 -12.51 -10.69 17.23
N HIS A 134 -12.10 -11.95 17.27
CA HIS A 134 -13.01 -13.12 17.25
C HIS A 134 -13.40 -13.62 18.66
N SER A 135 -12.94 -12.94 19.71
CA SER A 135 -13.26 -13.24 21.11
C SER A 135 -14.32 -12.28 21.70
N ARG A 136 -14.99 -11.49 20.84
CA ARG A 136 -16.17 -10.69 21.14
C ARG A 136 -17.27 -11.07 20.16
#